data_AF-A0A366LFF3-F1
#
_entry.id   AF-A0A366LFF3-F1
#
_cell.length_a   1.000
_cell.length_b   1.000
_cell.length_c   1.000
_cell.angle_alpha   90.00
_cell.angle_beta   90.00
_cell.angle_gamma   90.00
#
_symmetry.space_group_name_H-M   'P 1'
#
loop_
_entity.id
_entity.type
_entity.pdbx_description
1 polymer ?
#
loop_
_entity_poly.entity_id
_entity_poly.type
_entity_poly.pdbx_seq_one_letter_code
_entity_poly.pdbx_strand_id
1 'polypeptide(L)'
;RWFAASTQYEPLNALAIGLLVLALGKVTHGNLFLAAFAAGITVATFGERQRASFEHFGELIAEVFKLAALLVFGALITPALLGSVGWQGWVFAVLALVLARPAAIWISFLGSGLTIREQAAVAWFGPKGFASVVYGLLVLSSAIAAAQQVFQLVAVTIVLSIMLHSSTDIVVARGFDDERDVPAWFGGIRRLRRRGEREREA
;
A
#
# COMPACT_ATOMS: atom_id res chain seq x y z
N ARG A 1 7.56 28.53 -21.38
CA ARG A 1 7.39 27.94 -22.74
C ARG A 1 8.60 27.11 -23.21
N TRP A 2 9.60 26.82 -22.36
CA TRP A 2 10.84 26.11 -22.76
C TRP A 2 10.79 24.58 -22.58
N PHE A 3 9.67 24.05 -22.06
CA PHE A 3 9.42 22.61 -21.90
C PHE A 3 8.14 22.19 -22.62
N ALA A 4 7.92 22.69 -23.85
CA ALA A 4 6.89 22.13 -24.71
C ALA A 4 7.44 20.84 -25.34
N ALA A 5 7.49 19.77 -24.54
CA ALA A 5 7.73 18.44 -25.06
C ALA A 5 6.53 18.04 -25.93
N SER A 6 6.73 17.22 -26.97
CA SER A 6 5.58 16.60 -27.64
C SER A 6 4.75 15.85 -26.61
N THR A 7 3.43 15.76 -26.81
CA THR A 7 2.47 15.11 -25.89
C THR A 7 2.90 13.70 -25.45
N GLN A 8 3.75 13.04 -26.24
CA GLN A 8 4.33 11.72 -25.95
C GLN A 8 5.37 11.72 -24.81
N TYR A 9 6.10 12.82 -24.58
CA TYR A 9 7.17 12.90 -23.58
C TYR A 9 6.76 13.61 -22.29
N GLU A 10 5.55 14.16 -22.23
CA GLU A 10 5.02 14.84 -21.07
C GLU A 10 5.03 14.01 -19.76
N PRO A 11 4.87 12.66 -19.78
CA PRO A 11 5.00 11.82 -18.56
C PRO A 11 6.42 11.79 -17.99
N LEU A 12 7.47 11.98 -18.82
CA LEU A 12 8.86 11.95 -18.37
C LEU A 12 9.19 13.09 -17.41
N ASN A 13 8.45 14.19 -17.46
CA ASN A 13 8.63 15.31 -16.54
C ASN A 13 8.30 14.89 -15.09
N ALA A 14 7.19 14.19 -14.89
CA ALA A 14 6.81 13.67 -13.57
C ALA A 14 7.80 12.60 -13.09
N LEU A 15 8.28 11.74 -13.99
CA LEU A 15 9.35 10.79 -13.67
C LEU A 15 10.64 11.50 -13.23
N ALA A 16 11.04 12.55 -13.94
CA ALA A 16 12.23 13.33 -13.60
C ALA A 16 12.10 14.00 -12.22
N ILE A 17 10.93 14.55 -11.89
CA ILE A 17 10.64 15.07 -10.54
C ILE A 17 10.79 13.96 -9.50
N GLY A 18 10.24 12.77 -9.74
CA GLY A 18 10.40 11.61 -8.87
C GLY A 18 11.87 11.21 -8.65
N LEU A 19 12.68 11.19 -9.71
CA LEU A 19 14.10 10.89 -9.64
C LEU A 19 14.91 11.97 -8.89
N LEU A 20 14.56 13.25 -9.06
CA LEU A 20 15.17 14.34 -8.29
C LEU A 20 14.86 14.22 -6.80
N VAL A 21 13.62 13.90 -6.45
CA VAL A 21 13.21 13.67 -5.05
C VAL A 21 13.92 12.46 -4.48
N LEU A 22 14.08 11.39 -5.25
CA LEU A 22 14.86 10.22 -4.87
C LEU A 22 16.33 10.59 -4.58
N ALA A 23 16.96 11.35 -5.49
CA ALA A 23 18.35 11.78 -5.33
C ALA A 23 18.52 12.67 -4.08
N LEU A 24 17.63 13.64 -3.90
CA LEU A 24 17.64 14.53 -2.74
C LEU A 24 17.40 13.74 -1.44
N GLY A 25 16.44 12.82 -1.44
CA GLY A 25 16.18 11.94 -0.30
C GLY A 25 17.39 11.08 0.07
N LYS A 26 18.14 10.59 -0.93
CA LYS A 26 19.38 9.83 -0.67
C LYS A 26 20.47 10.70 -0.05
N VAL A 27 20.70 11.91 -0.56
CA VAL A 27 21.73 12.83 -0.04
C VAL A 27 21.39 13.33 1.36
N THR A 28 20.11 13.59 1.63
CA THR A 28 19.63 14.05 2.93
C THR A 28 19.40 12.92 3.94
N HIS A 29 19.63 11.66 3.54
CA HIS A 29 19.30 10.47 4.33
C HIS A 29 17.82 10.43 4.80
N GLY A 30 16.92 11.04 4.02
CA GLY A 30 15.48 11.04 4.28
C GLY A 30 14.80 9.71 3.92
N ASN A 31 13.59 9.50 4.44
CA ASN A 31 12.80 8.33 4.07
C ASN A 31 12.30 8.46 2.62
N LEU A 32 12.86 7.63 1.73
CA LEU A 32 12.58 7.66 0.29
C LEU A 32 11.10 7.37 -0.04
N PHE A 33 10.43 6.53 0.74
CA PHE A 33 9.01 6.24 0.54
C PHE A 33 8.15 7.46 0.85
N LEU A 34 8.42 8.13 1.98
CA LEU A 34 7.70 9.33 2.37
C LEU A 34 7.99 10.49 1.41
N ALA A 35 9.24 10.64 0.97
CA ALA A 35 9.63 11.64 -0.01
C ALA A 35 8.90 11.44 -1.35
N ALA A 36 8.90 10.21 -1.88
CA ALA A 36 8.19 9.88 -3.12
C ALA A 36 6.67 10.10 -2.98
N PHE A 37 6.08 9.73 -1.84
CA PHE A 37 4.67 9.95 -1.55
C PHE A 37 4.30 11.44 -1.50
N ALA A 38 5.08 12.24 -0.77
CA ALA A 38 4.88 13.68 -0.67
C ALA A 38 5.02 14.37 -2.04
N ALA A 39 5.99 13.95 -2.84
CA ALA A 39 6.15 14.43 -4.22
C ALA A 39 4.94 14.06 -5.09
N GLY A 40 4.45 12.83 -4.99
CA GLY A 40 3.24 12.37 -5.69
C GLY A 40 2.01 13.20 -5.34
N ILE A 41 1.75 13.43 -4.05
CA ILE A 41 0.64 14.30 -3.60
C ILE A 41 0.81 15.71 -4.15
N THR A 42 2.02 16.26 -4.10
CA THR A 42 2.29 17.62 -4.58
C THR A 42 1.99 17.74 -6.08
N VAL A 43 2.48 16.80 -6.90
CA VAL A 43 2.18 16.75 -8.34
C VAL A 43 0.69 16.57 -8.59
N ALA A 44 0.02 15.68 -7.84
CA ALA A 44 -1.40 15.44 -7.97
C ALA A 44 -2.27 16.65 -7.59
N THR A 45 -1.78 17.51 -6.70
CA THR A 45 -2.51 18.69 -6.20
C THR A 45 -2.30 19.92 -7.08
N PHE A 46 -1.07 20.16 -7.53
CA PHE A 46 -0.69 21.41 -8.22
C PHE A 46 -0.50 21.26 -9.74
N GLY A 47 -0.45 20.03 -10.27
CA GLY A 47 -0.13 19.77 -11.67
C GLY A 47 -1.12 18.83 -12.34
N GLU A 48 -2.35 19.27 -12.59
CA GLU A 48 -3.39 18.45 -13.25
C GLU A 48 -2.92 17.84 -14.58
N ARG A 49 -2.17 18.62 -15.39
CA ARG A 49 -1.63 18.14 -16.66
C ARG A 49 -0.57 17.05 -16.47
N GLN A 50 0.36 17.27 -15.54
CA GLN A 50 1.41 16.30 -15.20
C GLN A 50 0.82 15.03 -14.59
N ARG A 51 -0.18 15.17 -13.72
CA ARG A 51 -0.94 14.05 -13.16
C ARG A 51 -1.59 13.24 -14.28
N ALA A 52 -2.41 13.86 -15.12
CA ALA A 52 -3.15 13.15 -16.18
C ALA A 52 -2.21 12.45 -17.18
N SER A 53 -1.07 13.09 -17.48
CA SER A 53 -0.05 12.51 -18.36
C SER A 53 0.70 11.34 -17.71
N PHE A 54 1.02 11.44 -16.42
CA PHE A 54 1.79 10.44 -15.70
C PHE A 54 0.96 9.29 -15.14
N GLU A 55 -0.35 9.43 -14.96
CA GLU A 55 -1.21 8.43 -14.30
C GLU A 55 -1.05 7.03 -14.90
N HIS A 56 -1.35 6.88 -16.19
CA HIS A 56 -1.23 5.58 -16.87
C HIS A 56 0.23 5.08 -16.96
N PHE A 57 1.17 5.97 -17.27
CA PHE A 57 2.59 5.62 -17.39
C PHE A 57 3.19 5.17 -16.05
N GLY A 58 2.85 5.88 -14.97
CA GLY A 58 3.25 5.59 -13.61
C GLY A 58 2.63 4.30 -13.09
N GLU A 59 1.37 4.01 -13.43
CA GLU A 59 0.72 2.73 -13.15
C GLU A 59 1.46 1.56 -13.79
N LEU A 60 1.79 1.65 -15.08
CA LEU A 60 2.55 0.62 -15.80
C LEU A 60 3.93 0.41 -15.17
N ILE A 61 4.65 1.49 -14.86
CA ILE A 61 5.96 1.41 -14.19
C ILE A 61 5.83 0.75 -12.83
N ALA A 62 4.87 1.19 -12.01
CA ALA A 62 4.63 0.64 -10.68
C ALA A 62 4.26 -0.85 -10.75
N GLU A 63 3.48 -1.25 -11.76
CA GLU A 63 3.13 -2.64 -11.99
C GLU A 63 4.33 -3.49 -12.39
N VAL A 64 5.16 -3.03 -13.33
CA VAL A 64 6.39 -3.74 -13.72
C VAL A 64 7.32 -3.92 -12.52
N PHE A 65 7.58 -2.88 -11.73
CA PHE A 65 8.45 -2.99 -10.55
C PHE A 65 7.85 -3.87 -9.46
N LYS A 66 6.53 -3.82 -9.27
CA LYS A 66 5.82 -4.69 -8.34
C LYS A 66 5.95 -6.16 -8.73
N LEU A 67 5.72 -6.48 -10.00
CA LEU A 67 5.89 -7.84 -10.53
C LEU A 67 7.34 -8.31 -10.44
N ALA A 68 8.31 -7.44 -10.78
CA ALA A 68 9.72 -7.77 -10.67
C ALA A 68 10.14 -8.06 -9.22
N ALA A 69 9.72 -7.23 -8.26
CA ALA A 69 10.01 -7.46 -6.84
C ALA A 69 9.34 -8.74 -6.33
N LEU A 70 8.10 -9.03 -6.75
CA LEU A 70 7.41 -10.27 -6.39
C LEU A 70 8.09 -11.50 -7.00
N LEU A 71 8.56 -11.40 -8.25
CA LEU A 71 9.31 -12.45 -8.91
C LEU A 71 10.62 -12.75 -8.19
N VAL A 72 11.41 -11.71 -7.86
CA VAL A 72 12.66 -11.86 -7.10
C VAL A 72 12.38 -12.47 -5.73
N PHE A 73 11.40 -11.95 -5.00
CA PHE A 73 11.01 -12.48 -3.70
C PHE A 73 10.56 -13.94 -3.79
N GLY A 74 9.72 -14.28 -4.76
CA GLY A 74 9.28 -15.66 -5.01
C GLY A 74 10.44 -16.60 -5.35
N ALA A 75 11.40 -16.15 -6.16
CA ALA A 75 12.60 -16.92 -6.50
C ALA A 75 13.52 -17.15 -5.28
N LEU A 76 13.51 -16.26 -4.29
CA LEU A 76 14.28 -16.41 -3.05
C LEU A 76 13.61 -17.36 -2.04
N ILE A 77 12.29 -17.61 -2.16
CA ILE A 77 11.59 -18.55 -1.29
C ILE A 77 11.93 -19.98 -1.71
N THR A 78 12.65 -20.68 -0.85
CA THR A 78 12.97 -22.11 -1.02
C THR A 78 12.44 -22.93 0.16
N PRO A 79 12.13 -24.22 -0.03
CA PRO A 79 11.74 -25.10 1.08
C PRO A 79 12.79 -25.14 2.21
N ALA A 80 14.08 -25.07 1.86
CA ALA A 80 15.18 -25.00 2.83
C ALA A 80 15.12 -23.71 3.67
N LEU A 81 14.84 -22.57 3.03
CA LEU A 81 14.68 -21.29 3.74
C LEU A 81 13.51 -21.34 4.73
N LEU A 82 12.36 -21.88 4.32
CA LEU A 82 11.19 -22.01 5.18
C LEU A 82 11.43 -23.00 6.34
N GLY A 83 12.18 -24.08 6.10
CA GLY A 83 12.58 -25.03 7.13
C GLY A 83 13.59 -24.45 8.14
N SER A 84 14.47 -23.54 7.69
CA SER A 84 15.54 -22.97 8.52
C SER A 84 15.05 -22.03 9.64
N VAL A 85 13.82 -21.53 9.56
CA VAL A 85 13.26 -20.60 10.56
C VAL A 85 12.96 -21.28 11.91
N GLY A 86 12.83 -22.60 11.91
CA GLY A 86 12.43 -23.39 13.07
C GLY A 86 10.98 -23.13 13.52
N TRP A 87 10.50 -23.90 14.49
CA TRP A 87 9.11 -23.79 14.98
C TRP A 87 8.80 -22.42 15.61
N GLN A 88 9.79 -21.77 16.23
CA GLN A 88 9.66 -20.45 16.86
C GLN A 88 9.32 -19.37 15.84
N GLY A 89 9.93 -19.41 14.65
CA GLY A 89 9.63 -18.44 13.59
C GLY A 89 8.22 -18.61 13.02
N TRP A 90 7.71 -19.83 12.95
CA TRP A 90 6.31 -20.09 12.58
C TRP A 90 5.32 -19.55 13.62
N VAL A 91 5.60 -19.76 14.91
CA VAL A 91 4.80 -19.17 16.00
C VAL A 91 4.82 -17.65 15.93
N PHE A 92 5.99 -17.05 15.72
CA PHE A 92 6.11 -15.61 15.53
C PHE A 92 5.26 -15.11 14.35
N ALA A 93 5.33 -15.78 13.19
CA ALA A 93 4.55 -15.41 12.01
C ALA A 93 3.03 -15.46 12.28
N VAL A 94 2.56 -16.51 12.96
CA VAL A 94 1.15 -16.62 13.36
C VAL A 94 0.74 -15.49 14.30
N LEU A 95 1.54 -15.22 15.33
CA LEU A 95 1.27 -14.13 16.29
C LEU A 95 1.29 -12.76 15.59
N ALA A 96 2.22 -12.53 14.66
CA ALA A 96 2.29 -11.29 13.89
C ALA A 96 1.01 -11.08 13.05
N LEU A 97 0.47 -12.15 12.46
CA LEU A 97 -0.73 -12.07 11.62
C LEU A 97 -2.03 -11.99 12.42
N VAL A 98 -2.14 -12.71 13.54
CA VAL A 98 -3.40 -12.81 14.31
C VAL A 98 -3.49 -11.74 15.40
N LEU A 99 -2.38 -11.29 15.98
CA LEU A 99 -2.37 -10.26 17.02
C LEU A 99 -1.83 -8.93 16.50
N ALA A 100 -0.58 -8.91 16.04
CA ALA A 100 0.09 -7.64 15.78
C ALA A 100 -0.58 -6.86 14.63
N ARG A 101 -0.97 -7.55 13.56
CA ARG A 101 -1.62 -6.91 12.40
C ARG A 101 -3.02 -6.37 12.74
N PRO A 102 -3.96 -7.13 13.33
CA PRO A 102 -5.25 -6.58 13.75
C PRO A 102 -5.11 -5.46 14.77
N ALA A 103 -4.18 -5.58 15.73
CA ALA A 103 -3.92 -4.53 16.71
C ALA A 103 -3.45 -3.22 16.04
N ALA A 104 -2.49 -3.30 15.12
CA ALA A 104 -2.00 -2.12 14.39
C ALA A 104 -3.09 -1.44 13.56
N ILE A 105 -3.94 -2.23 12.90
CA ILE A 105 -5.10 -1.74 12.14
C ILE A 105 -6.10 -1.06 13.09
N TRP A 106 -6.44 -1.69 14.21
CA TRP A 106 -7.40 -1.15 15.16
C TRP A 106 -6.92 0.16 15.79
N ILE A 107 -5.63 0.25 16.13
CA ILE A 107 -4.99 1.49 16.59
C ILE A 107 -5.05 2.57 15.52
N SER A 108 -4.87 2.21 14.25
CA SER A 108 -4.95 3.16 13.12
C SER A 108 -6.36 3.69 12.89
N PHE A 109 -7.41 2.99 13.35
CA PHE A 109 -8.80 3.45 13.31
C PHE A 109 -9.25 4.21 14.57
N LEU A 110 -8.42 4.30 15.60
CA LEU A 110 -8.76 5.04 16.81
C LEU A 110 -8.99 6.52 16.45
N GLY A 111 -10.21 7.02 16.70
CA GLY A 111 -10.61 8.38 16.34
C GLY A 111 -11.05 8.57 14.88
N SER A 112 -11.14 7.52 14.07
CA SER A 112 -11.60 7.60 12.67
C SER A 112 -13.11 7.83 12.52
N GLY A 113 -13.90 7.57 13.56
CA GLY A 113 -15.37 7.65 13.52
C GLY A 113 -16.05 6.57 12.66
N LEU A 114 -15.29 5.61 12.12
CA LEU A 114 -15.81 4.50 11.31
C LEU A 114 -16.52 3.47 12.19
N THR A 115 -17.61 2.90 11.69
CA THR A 115 -18.29 1.76 12.32
C THR A 115 -17.42 0.50 12.26
N ILE A 116 -17.66 -0.48 13.15
CA ILE A 116 -16.88 -1.75 13.17
C ILE A 116 -16.95 -2.47 11.82
N ARG A 117 -18.08 -2.40 11.11
CA ARG A 117 -18.24 -2.98 9.76
C ARG A 117 -17.38 -2.25 8.72
N GLU A 118 -17.35 -0.92 8.74
CA GLU A 118 -16.49 -0.14 7.84
C GLU A 118 -15.00 -0.36 8.16
N GLN A 119 -14.63 -0.44 9.44
CA GLN A 119 -13.27 -0.77 9.86
C GLN A 119 -12.87 -2.17 9.37
N ALA A 120 -13.75 -3.16 9.51
CA ALA A 120 -13.52 -4.51 9.01
C ALA A 120 -13.38 -4.53 7.49
N ALA A 121 -14.22 -3.79 6.74
CA ALA A 121 -14.12 -3.67 5.29
C ALA A 121 -12.79 -3.03 4.88
N VAL A 122 -12.38 -1.91 5.50
CA VAL A 122 -11.11 -1.24 5.17
C VAL A 122 -9.90 -2.10 5.59
N ALA A 123 -9.97 -2.77 6.75
CA ALA A 123 -8.94 -3.70 7.21
C ALA A 123 -8.75 -4.88 6.25
N TRP A 124 -9.86 -5.37 5.68
CA TRP A 124 -9.87 -6.53 4.82
C TRP A 124 -9.51 -6.21 3.37
N PHE A 125 -9.98 -5.07 2.83
CA PHE A 125 -9.76 -4.67 1.44
C PHE A 125 -8.61 -3.67 1.24
N GLY A 126 -8.00 -3.17 2.33
CA GLY A 126 -6.86 -2.26 2.26
C GLY A 126 -5.68 -2.83 1.45
N PRO A 127 -4.77 -1.98 0.92
CA PRO A 127 -3.69 -2.40 0.02
C PRO A 127 -2.82 -3.49 0.66
N LYS A 128 -2.89 -4.70 0.13
CA LYS A 128 -2.26 -5.89 0.73
C LYS A 128 -0.81 -6.06 0.29
N GLY A 129 0.07 -6.20 1.28
CA GLY A 129 1.22 -7.12 1.26
C GLY A 129 2.46 -6.74 0.43
N PHE A 130 2.33 -5.90 -0.61
CA PHE A 130 3.49 -5.56 -1.46
C PHE A 130 4.60 -4.85 -0.69
N ALA A 131 4.24 -3.92 0.21
CA ALA A 131 5.20 -3.19 1.02
C ALA A 131 6.07 -4.15 1.86
N SER A 132 5.48 -5.21 2.41
CA SER A 132 6.22 -6.22 3.18
C SER A 132 7.25 -6.95 2.33
N VAL A 133 6.94 -7.26 1.06
CA VAL A 133 7.90 -7.86 0.12
C VAL A 133 9.08 -6.93 -0.12
N VAL A 134 8.81 -5.65 -0.41
CA VAL A 134 9.86 -4.65 -0.63
C VAL A 134 10.73 -4.48 0.62
N TYR A 135 10.13 -4.37 1.81
CA TYR A 135 10.88 -4.26 3.06
C TYR A 135 11.69 -5.52 3.35
N GLY A 136 11.18 -6.71 3.04
CA GLY A 136 11.94 -7.96 3.15
C GLY A 136 13.19 -7.94 2.28
N LEU A 137 13.06 -7.55 1.01
CA LEU A 137 14.20 -7.41 0.09
C LEU A 137 15.19 -6.32 0.55
N LEU A 138 14.70 -5.20 1.07
CA LEU A 138 15.55 -4.14 1.63
C LEU A 138 16.35 -4.61 2.83
N VAL A 139 15.73 -5.35 3.76
CA VAL A 139 16.42 -5.94 4.91
C VAL A 139 17.49 -6.91 4.44
N LEU A 140 17.19 -7.77 3.46
CA LEU A 140 18.17 -8.70 2.91
C LEU A 140 19.39 -7.99 2.29
N SER A 141 19.17 -6.83 1.67
CA SER A 141 20.24 -5.98 1.12
C SER A 141 20.96 -5.10 2.16
N SER A 142 20.51 -5.11 3.41
CA SER A 142 21.07 -4.29 4.47
C SER A 142 22.33 -4.92 5.07
N ALA A 143 23.22 -4.10 5.63
CA ALA A 143 24.45 -4.55 6.28
C ALA A 143 24.25 -5.04 7.72
N ILE A 144 23.03 -5.43 8.10
CA ILE A 144 22.71 -5.87 9.47
C ILE A 144 23.13 -7.33 9.63
N ALA A 145 23.80 -7.67 10.74
CA ALA A 145 24.27 -9.04 11.00
C ALA A 145 23.15 -10.08 10.98
N ALA A 146 21.95 -9.72 11.42
CA ALA A 146 20.76 -10.57 11.45
C ALA A 146 19.87 -10.46 10.19
N ALA A 147 20.32 -9.81 9.11
CA ALA A 147 19.52 -9.57 7.91
C ALA A 147 18.87 -10.85 7.35
N GLN A 148 19.64 -11.94 7.29
CA GLN A 148 19.15 -13.24 6.81
C GLN A 148 18.05 -13.82 7.71
N GLN A 149 18.22 -13.74 9.03
CA GLN A 149 17.25 -14.25 9.99
C GLN A 149 15.94 -13.44 9.95
N VAL A 150 16.05 -12.12 9.86
CA VAL A 150 14.88 -11.24 9.72
C VAL A 150 14.19 -11.50 8.39
N PHE A 151 14.94 -11.67 7.29
CA PHE A 151 14.38 -12.03 6.00
C PHE A 151 13.63 -13.36 6.03
N GLN A 152 14.16 -14.38 6.70
CA GLN A 152 13.46 -15.67 6.87
C GLN A 152 12.13 -15.52 7.61
N LEU A 153 12.10 -14.74 8.70
CA LEU A 153 10.87 -14.46 9.44
C LEU A 153 9.85 -13.69 8.59
N VAL A 154 10.30 -12.66 7.86
CA VAL A 154 9.46 -11.88 6.94
C VAL A 154 8.93 -12.77 5.82
N ALA A 155 9.76 -13.63 5.24
CA ALA A 155 9.38 -14.55 4.17
C ALA A 155 8.29 -15.52 4.61
N VAL A 156 8.47 -16.18 5.76
CA VAL A 156 7.47 -17.10 6.34
C VAL A 156 6.17 -16.35 6.65
N THR A 157 6.27 -15.14 7.20
CA THR A 157 5.09 -14.31 7.50
C THR A 157 4.32 -13.92 6.24
N ILE A 158 5.02 -13.53 5.17
CA ILE A 158 4.40 -13.18 3.89
C ILE A 158 3.77 -14.42 3.24
N VAL A 159 4.46 -15.56 3.20
CA VAL A 159 3.92 -16.81 2.64
C VAL A 159 2.65 -17.20 3.39
N LEU A 160 2.70 -17.23 4.72
CA LEU A 160 1.54 -17.55 5.55
C LEU A 160 0.40 -16.55 5.34
N SER A 161 0.71 -15.24 5.25
CA SER A 161 -0.29 -14.21 4.97
C SER A 161 -0.97 -14.41 3.62
N ILE A 162 -0.21 -14.71 2.56
CA ILE A 162 -0.75 -14.95 1.22
C ILE A 162 -1.65 -16.18 1.23
N MET A 163 -1.22 -17.28 1.86
CA MET A 163 -2.05 -18.50 1.95
C MET A 163 -3.36 -18.25 2.70
N LEU A 164 -3.31 -17.55 3.84
CA LEU A 164 -4.49 -17.26 4.65
C LEU A 164 -5.46 -16.28 3.96
N HIS A 165 -4.95 -15.20 3.35
CA HIS A 165 -5.81 -14.17 2.76
C HIS A 165 -6.33 -14.55 1.37
N SER A 166 -5.52 -15.21 0.54
CA SER A 166 -5.93 -15.67 -0.80
C SER A 166 -7.18 -16.56 -0.74
N SER A 167 -7.25 -17.44 0.26
CA SER A 167 -8.42 -18.31 0.46
C SER A 167 -9.63 -17.59 1.07
N THR A 168 -9.41 -16.52 1.84
CA THR A 168 -10.46 -15.90 2.66
C THR A 168 -11.10 -14.68 1.97
N ASP A 169 -10.43 -14.09 0.97
CA ASP A 169 -10.93 -12.95 0.20
C ASP A 169 -12.25 -13.23 -0.53
N ILE A 170 -12.42 -14.43 -1.09
CA ILE A 170 -13.65 -14.85 -1.77
C ILE A 170 -14.82 -15.00 -0.78
N VAL A 171 -14.54 -15.48 0.43
CA VAL A 171 -15.57 -15.73 1.46
C VAL A 171 -16.05 -14.41 2.05
N VAL A 172 -15.13 -13.48 2.33
CA VAL A 172 -15.47 -12.17 2.89
C VAL A 172 -16.17 -11.28 1.86
N ALA A 173 -15.76 -11.33 0.59
CA ALA A 173 -16.46 -10.61 -0.48
C ALA A 173 -17.95 -10.99 -0.56
N ARG A 174 -18.29 -12.28 -0.42
CA ARG A 174 -19.68 -12.75 -0.38
C ARG A 174 -20.45 -12.29 0.87
N GLY A 175 -19.76 -11.97 1.96
CA GLY A 175 -20.37 -11.45 3.18
C GLY A 175 -20.78 -9.97 3.09
N PHE A 176 -20.23 -9.23 2.12
CA PHE A 176 -20.53 -7.81 1.87
C PHE A 176 -21.41 -7.58 0.63
N ASP A 177 -21.99 -8.65 0.05
CA ASP A 177 -22.80 -8.62 -1.18
C ASP A 177 -24.27 -8.17 -0.95
N ASP A 178 -24.62 -7.65 0.25
CA ASP A 178 -25.94 -7.08 0.50
C ASP A 178 -25.97 -5.62 0.02
N GLU A 179 -26.76 -5.34 -1.02
CA GLU A 179 -26.97 -4.05 -1.69
C GLU A 179 -27.44 -2.87 -0.79
N ARG A 180 -27.49 -3.08 0.53
CA ARG A 180 -27.98 -2.14 1.55
C ARG A 180 -26.88 -1.48 2.41
N ASP A 181 -25.63 -1.88 2.29
CA ASP A 181 -24.51 -1.26 3.05
C ASP A 181 -24.02 0.03 2.37
N VAL A 182 -24.85 1.08 2.40
CA VAL A 182 -24.37 2.45 2.15
C VAL A 182 -23.46 2.89 3.30
N PRO A 183 -22.19 3.29 3.03
CA PRO A 183 -21.28 3.75 4.08
C PRO A 183 -21.88 4.89 4.91
N ALA A 184 -21.64 4.88 6.21
CA ALA A 184 -22.27 5.82 7.16
C ALA A 184 -21.96 7.29 6.84
N TRP A 185 -20.78 7.56 6.28
CA TRP A 185 -20.36 8.89 5.82
C TRP A 185 -21.19 9.41 4.63
N PHE A 186 -21.73 8.52 3.80
CA PHE A 186 -22.55 8.88 2.63
C PHE A 186 -23.88 9.53 3.05
N GLY A 187 -24.44 9.09 4.18
CA GLY A 187 -25.62 9.69 4.80
C GLY A 187 -25.38 11.12 5.32
N GLY A 188 -24.17 11.41 5.79
CA GLY A 188 -23.77 12.75 6.25
C GLY A 188 -23.73 13.77 5.11
N ILE A 189 -23.12 13.40 3.98
CA ILE A 189 -23.01 14.26 2.80
C ILE A 189 -24.37 14.56 2.18
N ARG A 190 -25.28 13.57 2.11
CA ARG A 190 -26.66 13.79 1.64
C ARG A 190 -27.44 14.78 2.50
N ARG A 191 -27.26 14.73 3.82
CA ARG A 191 -27.94 15.66 4.75
C ARG A 191 -27.45 17.09 4.58
N LEU A 192 -26.14 17.29 4.43
CA LEU A 192 -25.54 18.60 4.18
C LEU A 192 -26.01 19.20 2.85
N ARG A 193 -26.02 18.39 1.78
CA ARG A 193 -26.51 18.82 0.47
C ARG A 193 -27.99 19.19 0.48
N ARG A 194 -28.86 18.39 1.11
CA ARG A 194 -30.29 18.70 1.26
C ARG A 194 -30.56 19.97 2.08
N ARG A 195 -29.68 20.29 3.04
CA ARG A 195 -29.79 21.52 3.84
C ARG A 195 -29.42 22.75 3.00
N GLY A 196 -28.36 22.66 2.21
CA GLY A 196 -27.96 23.71 1.28
C GLY A 196 -28.93 23.94 0.11
N GLU A 197 -29.69 22.91 -0.30
CA GLU A 197 -30.77 23.06 -1.30
C GLU A 197 -32.00 23.79 -0.72
N ARG A 198 -32.40 23.51 0.54
CA ARG A 198 -33.51 24.21 1.22
C ARG A 198 -33.22 25.67 1.55
N GLU A 199 -31.97 26.01 1.84
CA GLU A 199 -31.53 27.40 2.09
C GLU A 199 -31.44 28.23 0.80
N ARG A 200 -31.47 27.61 -0.39
CA ARG A 200 -31.50 28.29 -1.69
C ARG A 200 -32.89 28.50 -2.26
N GLU A 201 -33.89 27.80 -1.73
CA GLU A 201 -35.31 27.88 -2.11
C GLU A 201 -36.14 28.78 -1.17
N ALA A 202 -35.54 29.27 -0.08
CA ALA A 202 -36.11 30.21 0.88
C ALA A 202 -35.54 31.62 0.69
#